data_AF-A0A316HZ17-F1
#
_entry.id   AF-A0A316HZ17-F1
#
_cell.length_a   1.000
_cell.length_b   1.000
_cell.length_c   1.000
_cell.angle_alpha   90.00
_cell.angle_beta   90.00
_cell.angle_gamma   90.00
#
_symmetry.space_group_name_H-M   'P 1'
#
loop_
_entity.id
_entity.type
_entity.pdbx_description
1 polymer ?
#
loop_
_entity_poly.entity_id
_entity_poly.type
_entity_poly.pdbx_seq_one_letter_code
_entity_poly.pdbx_strand_id
1 'polypeptide(L)' 'MDVNANGTITGVQSGKCLEANGQSTGNGTKLQLWDCWGGANQQWNLIP' A
#
# COMPACT_ATOMS: atom_id res chain seq x y z
N MET A 1 -6.27 -7.86 5.75
CA MET A 1 -5.77 -7.14 4.56
C MET A 1 -5.90 -8.11 3.42
N ASP A 2 -6.38 -7.65 2.27
CA ASP A 2 -6.49 -8.46 1.06
C ASP A 2 -5.35 -8.10 0.13
N VAL A 3 -4.70 -9.12 -0.43
CA VAL A 3 -3.63 -8.96 -1.43
C VAL A 3 -4.26 -9.06 -2.80
N ASN A 4 -4.14 -7.99 -3.58
CA ASN A 4 -4.77 -7.90 -4.89
C ASN A 4 -3.78 -8.26 -6.01
N ALA A 5 -4.30 -8.79 -7.13
CA ALA A 5 -3.49 -9.15 -8.30
C ALA A 5 -2.76 -7.95 -8.94
N ASN A 6 -3.23 -6.72 -8.69
CA ASN A 6 -2.59 -5.48 -9.17
C ASN A 6 -1.46 -4.98 -8.25
N GLY A 7 -1.04 -5.78 -7.26
CA GLY A 7 0.04 -5.46 -6.34
C GLY A 7 -0.36 -4.57 -5.16
N THR A 8 -1.61 -4.11 -5.09
CA THR A 8 -2.09 -3.37 -3.90
C THR A 8 -2.44 -4.31 -2.76
N ILE A 9 -2.37 -3.79 -1.53
CA ILE A 9 -2.85 -4.46 -0.32
C ILE A 9 -3.97 -3.61 0.27
N THR A 10 -5.20 -4.13 0.37
CA THR A 10 -6.37 -3.37 0.82
C THR A 10 -6.79 -3.76 2.24
N GLY A 11 -7.08 -2.76 3.08
CA GLY A 11 -7.71 -2.97 4.38
C GLY A 11 -9.17 -3.36 4.24
N VAL A 12 -9.52 -4.60 4.62
CA VAL A 12 -10.89 -5.15 4.52
C VAL A 12 -11.93 -4.24 5.19
N GLN A 13 -11.60 -3.65 6.34
CA GLN A 13 -12.53 -2.79 7.08
C GLN A 13 -12.65 -1.38 6.49
N SER A 14 -11.56 -0.84 5.92
CA SER A 14 -11.51 0.56 5.47
C SER A 14 -11.74 0.74 3.98
N GLY A 15 -11.54 -0.32 3.17
CA GLY A 15 -11.46 -0.23 1.71
C GLY A 15 -10.24 0.53 1.19
N LYS A 16 -9.30 0.93 2.06
CA LYS A 16 -8.12 1.74 1.73
C LYS A 16 -6.88 0.88 1.47
N CYS A 17 -5.95 1.38 0.67
CA CYS A 17 -4.72 0.70 0.31
C CYS A 17 -3.59 0.98 1.29
N LEU A 18 -2.74 -0.01 1.56
CA LEU A 18 -1.47 0.16 2.27
C LEU A 18 -0.54 1.01 1.42
N GLU A 19 -0.09 2.13 1.97
CA GLU A 19 0.66 3.15 1.25
C GLU A 19 1.93 3.54 2.02
N ALA A 20 3.06 3.66 1.31
CA ALA A 20 4.23 4.39 1.81
C ALA A 20 3.95 5.90 1.74
N ASN A 21 3.89 6.54 2.91
CA ASN A 21 3.39 7.91 3.07
C ASN A 21 4.19 8.91 2.22
N GLY A 22 3.47 9.74 1.46
CA GLY A 22 4.06 10.83 0.66
C GLY A 22 4.98 10.34 -0.45
N GLN A 23 4.80 9.10 -0.93
CA GLN A 23 5.66 8.45 -1.93
C GLN A 23 7.14 8.34 -1.50
N SER A 24 7.44 8.45 -0.20
CA SER A 24 8.80 8.41 0.31
C SER A 24 9.39 6.99 0.21
N THR A 25 10.69 6.93 -0.14
CA THR A 25 11.47 5.68 -0.24
C THR A 25 12.53 5.58 0.85
N GLY A 26 12.65 6.59 1.72
CA GLY A 26 13.66 6.63 2.77
C GLY A 26 13.40 5.61 3.89
N ASN A 27 14.46 5.12 4.53
CA ASN A 27 14.34 4.29 5.73
C ASN A 27 13.54 5.01 6.82
N GLY A 28 12.61 4.29 7.45
CA GLY A 28 11.70 4.87 8.44
C GLY A 28 10.47 5.56 7.85
N THR A 29 10.26 5.51 6.53
CA THR A 29 8.99 5.93 5.92
C THR A 29 7.83 5.18 6.59
N LYS A 30 6.88 5.93 7.11
CA LYS A 30 5.69 5.37 7.75
C LYS A 30 4.75 4.82 6.68
N LEU A 31 4.11 3.70 7.00
CA LEU A 31 2.99 3.18 6.22
C LEU A 31 1.69 3.77 6.74
N GLN A 32 0.74 3.99 5.84
CA GLN A 32 -0.61 4.46 6.15
C GLN A 32 -1.65 3.71 5.34
N LEU A 33 -2.93 3.84 5.74
CA LEU A 33 -4.06 3.46 4.90
C LEU A 33 -4.58 4.71 4.20
N TRP A 34 -4.50 4.72 2.88
CA TRP A 34 -4.91 5.85 2.04
C TRP A 34 -5.85 5.39 0.92
N ASP A 35 -6.56 6.33 0.30
CA ASP A 35 -7.45 5.99 -0.82
C ASP A 35 -6.67 5.27 -1.89
N CYS A 36 -7.25 4.21 -2.46
CA CYS A 36 -6.59 3.45 -3.51
C CYS A 36 -6.59 4.26 -4.81
N TRP A 37 -5.40 4.64 -5.29
CA TRP A 37 -5.24 5.42 -6.53
C TRP A 37 -4.22 4.82 -7.50
N GLY A 38 -3.60 3.69 -7.14
CA GLY A 38 -2.72 2.92 -8.03
C GLY A 38 -1.29 3.45 -8.13
N GLY A 39 -0.91 4.42 -7.29
CA GLY A 39 0.44 4.93 -7.20
C GLY A 39 1.47 3.84 -6.88
N ALA A 40 2.71 4.02 -7.34
CA ALA A 40 3.78 3.05 -7.12
C ALA A 40 4.05 2.79 -5.61
N ASN A 41 3.79 3.79 -4.76
CA ASN A 41 3.88 3.68 -3.30
C ASN A 41 2.73 2.89 -2.64
N GLN A 42 1.79 2.37 -3.44
CA GLN A 42 0.74 1.44 -3.02
C GLN A 42 0.95 0.02 -3.57
N GLN A 43 2.04 -0.23 -4.31
CA GLN A 43 2.34 -1.52 -4.93
C GLN A 43 3.42 -2.25 -4.15
N TRP A 44 3.13 -3.49 -3.76
CA TRP A 44 3.97 -4.30 -2.90
C TRP A 44 4.29 -5.64 -3.56
N ASN A 45 5.57 -5.98 -3.63
CA ASN A 45 6.01 -7.30 -4.02
C ASN A 45 6.10 -8.20 -2.77
N LEU A 46 5.30 -9.25 -2.74
CA LEU A 46 5.35 -10.23 -1.65
C LEU A 46 6.34 -11.32 -2.01
N ILE A 47 7.38 -11.45 -1.18
CA ILE A 47 8.36 -12.52 -1.29
C ILE A 47 7.86 -13.67 -0.40
N PRO A 48 7.89 -14.94 -0.88
CA PRO A 48 7.53 -16.10 -0.09
C PRO A 48 8.31 -16.24 1.22
#